data_AF-A0A8B6G2Y4-F1
#
_entry.id   AF-A0A8B6G2Y4-F1
#
_cell.length_a   1.000
_cell.length_b   1.000
_cell.length_c   1.000
_cell.angle_alpha   90.00
_cell.angle_beta   90.00
_cell.angle_gamma   90.00
#
_symmetry.space_group_name_H-M   'P 1'
#
loop_
_entity.id
_entity.type
_entity.pdbx_description
1 polymer ?
#
loop_
_entity_poly.entity_id
_entity_poly.type
_entity_poly.pdbx_seq_one_letter_code
_entity_poly.pdbx_strand_id
1 'polypeptide(L)'
;IGHKHKAGVTGTTGVVSYLIAQTNLRMVIMWSAPYNFDFFDNRLAVGFVTSEDVADIYNRMYYGNDTAFSRDIYSRNCNIITKERGVFTIQGIMGTSHKSKVEVKIVEKYQNPA
;
A
#
# COMPACT_ATOMS: atom_id res chain seq x y z
N ILE A 1 3.28 12.06 -8.42
CA ILE A 1 4.40 12.17 -7.46
C ILE A 1 3.86 12.92 -6.25
N GLY A 2 3.85 12.29 -5.06
CA GLY A 2 3.40 12.95 -3.83
C GLY A 2 4.52 13.77 -3.20
N HIS A 3 4.25 15.02 -2.81
CA HIS A 3 5.24 15.91 -2.19
C HIS A 3 4.64 16.62 -0.97
N LYS A 4 5.49 16.96 -0.01
CA LYS A 4 5.11 17.77 1.16
C LYS A 4 4.70 19.19 0.77
N HIS A 5 3.91 19.85 1.62
CA HIS A 5 3.57 21.27 1.46
C HIS A 5 4.81 22.16 1.73
N LYS A 6 4.95 23.27 1.00
CA LYS A 6 6.20 24.08 0.93
C LYS A 6 6.67 24.71 2.25
N ALA A 7 5.80 24.84 3.25
CA ALA A 7 6.09 25.52 4.52
C ALA A 7 5.82 24.68 5.78
N GLY A 8 5.64 23.36 5.63
CA GLY A 8 5.34 22.45 6.74
C GLY A 8 6.45 21.45 7.04
N VAL A 9 6.64 21.15 8.32
CA VAL A 9 7.40 19.99 8.85
C VAL A 9 6.55 18.73 8.63
N THR A 10 6.17 18.44 7.37
CA THR A 10 5.22 17.39 7.02
C THR A 10 5.82 16.38 6.05
N GLY A 11 5.46 15.12 6.23
CA GLY A 11 5.78 14.02 5.32
C GLY A 11 4.86 13.98 4.10
N THR A 12 4.83 12.83 3.43
CA THR A 12 3.80 12.49 2.42
C THR A 12 3.10 11.22 2.84
N THR A 13 1.78 11.23 2.79
CA THR A 13 0.98 10.05 3.08
C THR A 13 -0.23 10.03 2.17
N GLY A 14 -0.74 8.84 1.86
CA GLY A 14 -1.90 8.72 1.00
C GLY A 14 -2.27 7.28 0.68
N VAL A 15 -3.41 7.16 0.01
CA VAL A 15 -3.90 5.91 -0.57
C VAL A 15 -4.16 6.14 -2.05
N VAL A 16 -3.72 5.20 -2.88
CA VAL A 16 -4.18 5.07 -4.26
C VAL A 16 -4.95 3.76 -4.40
N SER A 17 -6.00 3.78 -5.21
CA SER A 17 -6.83 2.61 -5.43
C SER A 17 -7.19 2.44 -6.91
N TYR A 18 -7.22 1.19 -7.37
CA TYR A 18 -7.53 0.83 -8.75
C TYR A 18 -8.65 -0.22 -8.76
N LEU A 19 -9.70 0.04 -9.53
CA LEU A 19 -10.74 -0.95 -9.79
C LEU A 19 -10.19 -2.00 -10.76
N ILE A 20 -10.38 -3.27 -10.45
CA ILE A 20 -10.05 -4.36 -11.37
C ILE A 20 -11.28 -4.60 -12.23
N ALA A 21 -11.18 -4.24 -13.51
CA ALA A 21 -12.30 -4.31 -14.46
C ALA A 21 -12.93 -5.71 -14.48
N GLN A 22 -14.25 -5.75 -14.68
CA GLN A 22 -15.04 -7.00 -14.74
C GLN A 22 -15.01 -7.82 -13.44
N THR A 23 -14.56 -7.22 -12.33
CA THR A 23 -14.64 -7.80 -10.98
C THR A 23 -15.28 -6.80 -10.02
N ASN A 24 -15.69 -7.27 -8.84
CA ASN A 24 -16.08 -6.38 -7.73
C ASN A 24 -14.90 -6.07 -6.80
N LEU A 25 -13.65 -6.10 -7.31
CA LEU A 25 -12.45 -5.91 -6.51
C LEU A 25 -11.78 -4.57 -6.82
N ARG A 26 -11.35 -3.91 -5.75
CA ARG A 26 -10.50 -2.72 -5.79
C ARG A 26 -9.20 -3.04 -5.09
N MET A 27 -8.11 -2.87 -5.81
CA MET A 27 -6.78 -2.92 -5.23
C MET A 27 -6.46 -1.59 -4.56
N VAL A 28 -5.82 -1.63 -3.40
CA VAL A 28 -5.48 -0.46 -2.60
C VAL A 28 -4.02 -0.50 -2.19
N ILE A 29 -3.36 0.65 -2.25
CA ILE A 29 -1.96 0.86 -1.89
C ILE A 29 -1.91 2.10 -0.99
N MET A 30 -1.42 1.94 0.23
CA MET A 30 -1.22 3.03 1.19
C MET A 30 0.27 3.23 1.42
N TRP A 31 0.74 4.46 1.35
CA TRP A 31 2.09 4.83 1.77
C TRP A 31 2.04 5.92 2.82
N SER A 32 3.03 5.91 3.71
CA SER A 32 3.32 7.00 4.63
C SER A 32 4.82 7.15 4.75
N ALA A 33 5.35 8.29 4.34
CA ALA A 33 6.73 8.70 4.55
C ALA A 33 6.76 9.95 5.44
N PRO A 34 7.12 9.82 6.74
CA PRO A 34 7.05 10.91 7.70
C PRO A 34 8.09 12.01 7.41
N TYR A 35 7.94 13.16 8.07
CA TYR A 35 8.95 14.23 7.98
C TYR A 35 10.22 13.88 8.76
N ASN A 36 10.05 13.41 10.01
CA ASN A 36 11.14 13.11 10.91
C ASN A 36 11.30 11.60 11.07
N PHE A 37 12.44 11.08 10.61
CA PHE A 37 12.78 9.66 10.69
C PHE A 37 13.46 9.27 12.01
N ASP A 38 13.78 10.24 12.87
CA ASP A 38 14.28 9.97 14.22
C ASP A 38 13.19 9.38 15.13
N PHE A 39 11.91 9.59 14.79
CA PHE A 39 10.76 9.14 15.57
C PHE A 39 9.77 8.25 14.79
N PHE A 40 9.82 8.25 13.46
CA PHE A 40 8.84 7.55 12.63
C PHE A 40 9.46 6.93 11.39
N ASP A 41 9.06 5.71 11.09
CA ASP A 41 9.53 5.00 9.91
C ASP A 41 8.53 5.08 8.75
N ASN A 42 9.03 4.85 7.53
CA ASN A 42 8.18 4.66 6.36
C ASN A 42 7.23 3.47 6.59
N ARG A 43 6.01 3.57 6.07
CA ARG A 43 5.03 2.47 6.10
C ARG A 43 4.41 2.29 4.73
N LEU A 44 4.26 1.03 4.35
CA LEU A 44 3.54 0.62 3.14
C LEU A 44 2.52 -0.44 3.53
N ALA A 45 1.33 -0.36 2.95
CA ALA A 45 0.37 -1.44 2.97
C ALA A 45 -0.25 -1.64 1.58
N VAL A 46 -0.56 -2.89 1.25
CA VAL A 46 -1.20 -3.30 0.01
C VAL A 46 -2.31 -4.30 0.28
N GLY A 47 -3.35 -4.29 -0.55
CA GLY A 47 -4.36 -5.34 -0.50
C GLY A 47 -5.55 -5.10 -1.42
N PHE A 48 -6.65 -5.76 -1.10
CA PHE A 48 -7.85 -5.77 -1.93
C PHE A 48 -9.10 -5.58 -1.07
N VAL A 49 -9.95 -4.64 -1.47
CA VAL A 49 -11.29 -4.44 -0.90
C VAL A 49 -12.35 -4.68 -1.98
N THR A 50 -13.61 -4.74 -1.60
CA THR A 50 -14.69 -4.68 -2.60
C THR A 50 -14.84 -3.26 -3.11
N SER A 51 -15.45 -3.08 -4.28
CA SER A 51 -15.57 -1.75 -4.92
C SER A 51 -16.27 -0.71 -4.05
N GLU A 52 -17.18 -1.16 -3.17
CA GLU A 52 -17.98 -0.36 -2.26
C GLU A 52 -17.29 -0.12 -0.90
N ASP A 53 -16.36 -0.99 -0.51
CA ASP A 53 -15.68 -0.95 0.79
C ASP A 53 -14.45 -0.02 0.78
N VAL A 54 -14.71 1.28 0.58
CA VAL A 54 -13.67 2.32 0.51
C VAL A 54 -13.67 3.26 1.72
N ALA A 55 -14.58 3.07 2.66
CA ALA A 55 -14.68 3.88 3.86
C ALA A 55 -13.44 3.70 4.73
N ASP A 56 -12.87 4.83 5.14
CA ASP A 56 -11.74 4.93 6.08
C ASP A 56 -10.53 4.05 5.74
N ILE A 57 -10.29 3.84 4.44
CA ILE A 57 -9.30 2.88 3.95
C ILE A 57 -7.88 3.20 4.44
N TYR A 58 -7.56 4.48 4.60
CA TYR A 58 -6.26 4.91 5.13
C TYR A 58 -6.03 4.38 6.55
N ASN A 59 -6.96 4.62 7.48
CA ASN A 59 -6.81 4.20 8.87
C ASN A 59 -6.82 2.68 9.00
N ARG A 60 -7.64 1.98 8.22
CA ARG A 60 -7.66 0.51 8.19
C ARG A 60 -6.31 -0.08 7.75
N MET A 61 -5.68 0.52 6.75
CA MET A 61 -4.38 0.11 6.25
C MET A 61 -3.21 0.54 7.17
N TYR A 62 -3.33 1.70 7.84
CA TYR A 62 -2.26 2.25 8.67
C TYR A 62 -2.29 1.77 10.13
N TYR A 63 -3.46 1.78 10.78
CA TYR A 63 -3.67 1.46 12.19
C TYR A 63 -4.40 0.15 12.44
N GLY A 64 -5.19 -0.32 11.47
CA GLY A 64 -6.06 -1.49 11.66
C GLY A 64 -5.31 -2.80 11.81
N ASN A 65 -6.04 -3.90 11.96
CA ASN A 65 -5.53 -5.28 11.94
C ASN A 65 -6.22 -6.15 10.88
N ASP A 66 -6.91 -5.50 9.94
CA ASP A 66 -7.64 -6.14 8.84
C ASP A 66 -6.70 -7.06 8.03
N THR A 67 -7.09 -8.32 7.92
CA THR A 67 -6.35 -9.36 7.20
C THR A 67 -6.44 -9.18 5.69
N ALA A 68 -7.32 -8.31 5.19
CA ALA A 68 -7.39 -7.91 3.78
C ALA A 68 -6.11 -7.21 3.30
N PHE A 69 -5.26 -6.71 4.22
CA PHE A 69 -4.05 -5.97 3.90
C PHE A 69 -2.79 -6.68 4.39
N SER A 70 -1.75 -6.63 3.58
CA SER A 70 -0.37 -6.89 3.99
C SER A 70 0.32 -5.55 4.21
N ARG A 71 1.14 -5.42 5.25
CA ARG A 71 1.73 -4.15 5.68
C ARG A 71 3.08 -4.37 6.34
N ASP A 72 3.97 -3.41 6.19
CA ASP A 72 5.27 -3.42 6.87
C ASP A 72 5.79 -2.00 7.15
N ILE A 73 6.75 -1.95 8.07
CA ILE A 73 7.49 -0.77 8.48
C ILE A 73 8.88 -0.82 7.86
N TYR A 74 9.21 0.21 7.09
CA TYR A 74 10.43 0.33 6.30
C TYR A 74 11.41 1.27 7.00
N SER A 75 12.08 0.74 8.05
CA SER A 75 13.07 1.46 8.85
C SER A 75 14.50 1.20 8.37
N ARG A 76 14.92 -0.07 8.42
CA ARG A 76 16.27 -0.53 8.05
C ARG A 76 16.27 -1.54 6.90
N ASN A 77 15.15 -2.21 6.69
CA ASN A 77 15.00 -3.27 5.70
C ASN A 77 13.89 -2.92 4.71
N CYS A 78 14.05 -3.39 3.47
CA CYS A 78 13.07 -3.26 2.41
C CYS A 78 12.46 -4.64 2.12
N ASN A 79 11.47 -5.05 2.89
CA ASN A 79 10.79 -6.33 2.67
C ASN A 79 9.75 -6.19 1.55
N ILE A 80 9.55 -7.27 0.80
CA ILE A 80 8.41 -7.36 -0.13
C ILE A 80 7.20 -7.83 0.68
N ILE A 81 6.18 -7.00 0.76
CA ILE A 81 4.87 -7.39 1.28
C ILE A 81 4.04 -7.99 0.14
N THR A 82 3.33 -9.08 0.41
CA THR A 82 2.50 -9.78 -0.58
C THR A 82 1.09 -9.99 -0.02
N LYS A 83 0.09 -9.78 -0.86
CA LYS A 83 -1.30 -10.14 -0.56
C LYS A 83 -1.95 -10.81 -1.77
N GLU A 84 -2.75 -11.83 -1.50
CA GLU A 84 -3.49 -12.59 -2.52
C GLU A 84 -5.01 -12.46 -2.31
N ARG A 85 -5.75 -12.46 -3.41
CA ARG A 85 -7.22 -12.57 -3.43
C ARG A 85 -7.68 -13.20 -4.74
N GLY A 86 -8.17 -14.44 -4.66
CA GLY A 86 -8.55 -15.22 -5.86
C GLY A 86 -7.34 -15.43 -6.77
N VAL A 87 -7.46 -15.07 -8.05
CA VAL A 87 -6.37 -15.15 -9.02
C VAL A 87 -5.39 -13.98 -8.93
N PHE A 88 -5.69 -12.92 -8.18
CA PHE A 88 -4.85 -11.73 -8.12
C PHE A 88 -3.85 -11.78 -6.96
N THR A 89 -2.63 -11.36 -7.25
CA THR A 89 -1.56 -11.15 -6.27
C THR A 89 -1.04 -9.72 -6.41
N ILE A 90 -0.98 -9.00 -5.30
CA ILE A 90 -0.29 -7.71 -5.20
C ILE A 90 0.96 -7.87 -4.34
N GLN A 91 2.08 -7.34 -4.84
CA GLN A 91 3.34 -7.25 -4.12
C GLN A 91 3.76 -5.79 -4.04
N GLY A 92 4.23 -5.36 -2.87
CA GLY A 92 4.69 -4.00 -2.63
C GLY A 92 6.05 -3.97 -1.97
N ILE A 93 6.85 -2.96 -2.29
CA ILE A 93 8.09 -2.64 -1.59
C ILE A 93 8.26 -1.11 -1.55
N MET A 94 8.82 -0.61 -0.46
CA MET A 94 9.10 0.81 -0.27
C MET A 94 10.56 0.99 0.16
N GLY A 95 11.20 2.08 -0.24
CA GLY A 95 12.51 2.46 0.28
C GLY A 95 12.44 3.02 1.70
N THR A 96 13.55 3.00 2.44
CA THR A 96 13.64 3.51 3.82
C THR A 96 14.00 5.00 3.93
N SER A 97 14.26 5.69 2.80
CA SER A 97 14.74 7.08 2.82
C SER A 97 13.60 8.12 2.78
N HIS A 98 13.94 9.39 3.02
CA HIS A 98 13.02 10.52 2.85
C HIS A 98 12.58 10.75 1.39
N LYS A 99 13.38 10.31 0.42
CA LYS A 99 13.02 10.29 -1.02
C LYS A 99 12.68 8.85 -1.40
N SER A 100 11.70 8.27 -0.70
CA SER A 100 11.33 6.89 -0.89
C SER A 100 10.66 6.66 -2.24
N LYS A 101 10.94 5.49 -2.83
CA LYS A 101 10.23 4.96 -3.99
C LYS A 101 9.37 3.80 -3.52
N VAL A 102 8.10 3.83 -3.91
CA VAL A 102 7.18 2.70 -3.75
C VAL A 102 7.10 1.98 -5.10
N GLU A 103 7.34 0.67 -5.10
CA GLU A 103 7.15 -0.18 -6.26
C GLU A 103 6.07 -1.22 -5.93
N VAL A 104 5.10 -1.35 -6.83
CA VAL A 104 3.99 -2.30 -6.69
C VAL A 104 3.89 -3.12 -7.96
N LYS A 105 3.85 -4.44 -7.80
CA LYS A 105 3.66 -5.41 -8.87
C LYS A 105 2.33 -6.14 -8.67
N ILE A 106 1.60 -6.32 -9.75
CA ILE A 106 0.31 -7.01 -9.75
C ILE A 106 0.40 -8.14 -10.75
N VAL A 107 -0.05 -9.32 -10.34
CA VAL A 107 -0.03 -10.53 -11.17
C VAL A 107 -1.38 -11.20 -11.09
N GLU A 108 -1.91 -11.59 -12.24
CA GLU A 108 -3.02 -12.53 -12.35
C GLU A 108 -2.45 -13.94 -12.55
N LYS A 109 -2.81 -14.87 -11.67
CA LYS A 109 -2.41 -16.27 -11.75
C LYS A 109 -3.23 -16.93 -12.85
N TYR A 110 -2.56 -17.36 -13.93
CA TYR A 110 -3.18 -18.19 -14.96
C TYR A 110 -3.77 -19.45 -14.32
N GLN A 111 -5.09 -19.61 -14.44
CA GLN A 111 -5.77 -20.85 -14.10
C GLN A 111 -5.80 -21.70 -15.38
N ASN A 112 -5.27 -22.92 -15.31
CA ASN A 112 -5.33 -23.82 -16.46
C ASN A 112 -6.82 -24.13 -16.74
N PRO A 113 -7.35 -23.85 -17.95
CA PRO A 113 -8.69 -24.26 -18.29
C PRO A 113 -8.75 -25.79 -18.25
N ALA A 114 -9.70 -26.32 -17.48
CA ALA A 114 -9.99 -27.74 -17.39
C ALA A 114 -10.57 -28.27 -18.71
#